data_AF-A0A7W1ZVS7-F1
#
_entry.id   AF-A0A7W1ZVS7-F1
#
_cell.length_a   1.000
_cell.length_b   1.000
_cell.length_c   1.000
_cell.angle_alpha   90.00
_cell.angle_beta   90.00
_cell.angle_gamma   90.00
#
_symmetry.space_group_name_H-M   'P 1'
#
loop_
_entity.id
_entity.type
_entity.pdbx_description
1 polymer ?
#
loop_
_entity_poly.entity_id
_entity_poly.type
_entity_poly.pdbx_seq_one_letter_code
_entity_poly.pdbx_strand_id
1 'polypeptide(L)'
;MHKRFASFMLLLFFQPALWAQEQFSQYFTPEKKFLVLPVKNGAPKKNIELWLNGNVIRFFDIELAEDAADWYAYLDISAWRGKEIELRVDKMKTDALAFHPVRQSDLDSTEEKPYSESMRGQIHFSPKRGWTNDPNGLCYYKGQYHLFFQHNPYGRKWGNMTWGHAVSKDMVHWNEIGDALHPDNFGPMFS
;
A
#
# COMPACT_ATOMS: atom_id res chain seq x y z
N MET A 1 -23.18 63.92 -27.20
CA MET A 1 -22.15 62.87 -27.46
C MET A 1 -21.80 62.19 -26.14
N HIS A 2 -22.35 61.02 -25.86
CA HIS A 2 -22.00 60.22 -24.67
C HIS A 2 -20.93 59.19 -25.03
N LYS A 3 -19.74 59.29 -24.44
CA LYS A 3 -18.72 58.23 -24.50
C LYS A 3 -18.90 57.33 -23.27
N ARG A 4 -19.31 56.08 -23.51
CA ARG A 4 -19.35 55.02 -22.49
C ARG A 4 -17.94 54.48 -22.31
N PHE A 5 -17.38 54.59 -21.10
CA PHE A 5 -16.18 53.86 -20.71
C PHE A 5 -16.58 52.43 -20.34
N ALA A 6 -16.10 51.44 -21.10
CA ALA A 6 -16.21 50.04 -20.73
C ALA A 6 -15.09 49.70 -19.75
N SER A 7 -15.45 49.38 -18.51
CA SER A 7 -14.52 48.87 -17.51
C SER A 7 -14.24 47.39 -17.81
N PHE A 8 -13.03 47.08 -18.28
CA PHE A 8 -12.57 45.70 -18.44
C PHE A 8 -12.14 45.16 -17.08
N MET A 9 -12.97 44.31 -16.47
CA MET A 9 -12.60 43.57 -15.27
C MET A 9 -11.77 42.35 -15.72
N LEU A 10 -10.45 42.42 -15.51
CA LEU A 10 -9.54 41.30 -15.78
C LEU A 10 -9.74 40.24 -14.69
N LEU A 11 -10.53 39.21 -14.97
CA LEU A 11 -10.62 38.01 -14.14
C LEU A 11 -9.30 37.23 -14.25
N LEU A 12 -8.42 37.41 -13.25
CA LEU A 12 -7.25 36.55 -13.04
C LEU A 12 -7.75 35.18 -12.58
N PHE A 13 -7.80 34.21 -13.49
CA PHE A 13 -7.94 32.81 -13.12
C PHE A 13 -6.65 32.37 -12.41
N PHE A 14 -6.75 32.10 -11.12
CA PHE A 14 -5.70 31.38 -10.38
C PHE A 14 -5.69 29.94 -10.91
N GLN A 15 -4.85 29.66 -11.90
CA GLN A 15 -4.55 28.27 -12.23
C GLN A 15 -3.67 27.72 -11.09
N PRO A 16 -4.09 26.67 -10.37
CA PRO A 16 -3.16 25.97 -9.50
C PRO A 16 -2.00 25.51 -10.38
N ALA A 17 -0.77 25.78 -9.94
CA ALA A 17 0.41 25.27 -10.62
C ALA A 17 0.21 23.76 -10.82
N LEU A 18 0.08 23.31 -12.06
CA LEU A 18 0.19 21.90 -12.39
C LEU A 18 1.65 21.55 -12.11
N TRP A 19 1.91 20.92 -10.96
CA TRP A 19 3.24 20.37 -10.70
C TRP A 19 3.42 19.24 -11.72
N ALA A 20 4.54 19.25 -12.45
CA ALA A 20 4.85 18.20 -13.40
C ALA A 20 4.93 16.87 -12.61
N GLN A 21 4.04 15.95 -12.96
CA GLN A 21 4.03 14.61 -12.42
C GLN A 21 4.73 13.70 -13.43
N GLU A 22 5.75 12.98 -12.98
CA GLU A 22 6.58 12.14 -13.83
C GLU A 22 6.56 10.68 -13.35
N GLN A 23 7.05 9.80 -14.22
CA GLN A 23 7.33 8.42 -13.87
C GLN A 23 8.59 8.40 -12.99
N PHE A 24 8.45 7.98 -11.74
CA PHE A 24 9.59 7.67 -10.89
C PHE A 24 10.07 6.24 -11.18
N SER A 25 11.38 6.06 -11.20
CA SER A 25 12.04 4.76 -11.24
C SER A 25 13.32 4.77 -10.41
N GLN A 26 13.52 3.72 -9.61
CA GLN A 26 14.75 3.50 -8.86
C GLN A 26 15.05 2.02 -8.71
N TYR A 27 16.28 1.63 -9.02
CA TYR A 27 16.79 0.29 -8.74
C TYR A 27 17.24 0.18 -7.28
N PHE A 28 16.96 -0.97 -6.66
CA PHE A 28 17.48 -1.32 -5.34
C PHE A 28 17.59 -2.83 -5.17
N THR A 29 18.43 -3.25 -4.23
CA THR A 29 18.56 -4.66 -3.86
C THR A 29 17.86 -4.91 -2.52
N PRO A 30 16.88 -5.84 -2.44
CA PRO A 30 16.29 -6.25 -1.18
C PRO A 30 17.33 -6.91 -0.27
N GLU A 31 17.57 -6.28 0.88
CA GLU A 31 18.46 -6.75 1.94
C GLU A 31 17.67 -7.15 3.19
N LYS A 32 16.47 -6.59 3.34
CA LYS A 32 15.58 -6.79 4.49
C LYS A 32 14.30 -7.52 4.10
N LYS A 33 13.45 -7.83 5.08
CA LYS A 33 12.18 -8.53 4.84
C LYS A 33 11.16 -7.66 4.09
N PHE A 34 11.05 -6.39 4.45
CA PHE A 34 10.00 -5.50 3.98
C PHE A 34 10.53 -4.29 3.23
N LEU A 35 9.86 -3.93 2.13
CA LEU A 35 9.85 -2.57 1.60
C LEU A 35 8.85 -1.74 2.41
N VAL A 36 9.30 -0.60 2.94
CA VAL A 36 8.48 0.29 3.76
C VAL A 36 7.83 1.33 2.85
N LEU A 37 6.50 1.37 2.87
CA LEU A 37 5.68 2.20 1.97
C LEU A 37 4.98 3.30 2.77
N PRO A 38 5.34 4.57 2.58
CA PRO A 38 4.72 5.68 3.32
C PRO A 38 3.31 5.99 2.76
N VAL A 39 2.29 6.01 3.61
CA VAL A 39 0.89 6.19 3.20
C VAL A 39 0.32 7.50 3.74
N LYS A 40 -0.35 8.27 2.88
CA LYS A 40 -1.09 9.48 3.23
C LYS A 40 -2.57 9.28 2.94
N ASN A 41 -3.39 9.26 3.98
CA ASN A 41 -4.80 8.98 3.82
C ASN A 41 -5.51 10.06 2.99
N GLY A 42 -6.25 9.63 1.97
CA GLY A 42 -6.97 10.53 1.06
C GLY A 42 -6.10 11.23 0.02
N ALA A 43 -4.80 10.91 -0.06
CA ALA A 43 -3.97 11.37 -1.17
C ALA A 43 -4.43 10.73 -2.49
N PRO A 44 -4.15 11.36 -3.65
CA PRO A 44 -4.35 10.72 -4.94
C PRO A 44 -3.63 9.39 -5.02
N LYS A 45 -4.31 8.36 -5.53
CA LYS A 45 -3.71 7.03 -5.71
C LYS A 45 -2.64 7.06 -6.78
N LYS A 46 -1.56 6.33 -6.52
CA LYS A 46 -0.46 6.07 -7.46
C LYS A 46 -0.28 4.57 -7.62
N ASN A 47 0.10 4.17 -8.82
CA ASN A 47 0.47 2.80 -9.14
C ASN A 47 1.92 2.58 -8.76
N ILE A 48 2.16 1.52 -8.00
CA ILE A 48 3.49 0.99 -7.71
C ILE A 48 3.67 -0.32 -8.46
N GLU A 49 4.82 -0.46 -9.10
CA GLU A 49 5.26 -1.71 -9.69
C GLU A 49 6.68 -2.05 -9.22
N LEU A 50 6.90 -3.33 -8.92
CA LEU A 50 8.23 -3.90 -8.78
C LEU A 50 8.54 -4.74 -10.02
N TRP A 51 9.72 -4.53 -10.59
CA TRP A 51 10.19 -5.26 -11.75
C TRP A 51 11.46 -6.02 -11.45
N LEU A 52 11.56 -7.23 -12.00
CA LEU A 52 12.76 -8.06 -11.97
C LEU A 52 12.99 -8.63 -13.37
N ASN A 53 14.18 -8.38 -13.93
CA ASN A 53 14.56 -8.87 -15.26
C ASN A 53 13.52 -8.51 -16.36
N GLY A 54 12.99 -7.29 -16.32
CA GLY A 54 12.02 -6.81 -17.30
C GLY A 54 10.59 -7.35 -17.14
N ASN A 55 10.29 -8.09 -16.07
CA ASN A 55 8.94 -8.55 -15.76
C ASN A 55 8.40 -7.89 -14.50
N VAL A 56 7.11 -7.52 -14.50
CA VAL A 56 6.40 -7.10 -13.29
C VAL A 56 6.27 -8.29 -12.35
N ILE A 57 6.79 -8.16 -11.13
CA ILE A 57 6.71 -9.18 -10.07
C ILE A 57 5.71 -8.80 -8.98
N ARG A 58 5.32 -7.53 -8.91
CA ARG A 58 4.34 -7.03 -7.95
C ARG A 58 3.77 -5.71 -8.46
N PHE A 59 2.46 -5.55 -8.38
CA PHE A 59 1.80 -4.27 -8.67
C PHE A 59 0.63 -4.03 -7.71
N PHE A 60 0.33 -2.76 -7.45
CA PHE A 60 -0.80 -2.30 -6.64
C PHE A 60 -0.94 -0.78 -6.73
N ASP A 61 -2.09 -0.25 -6.36
CA ASP A 61 -2.26 1.19 -6.13
C ASP A 61 -2.14 1.54 -4.63
N ILE A 62 -1.73 2.76 -4.33
CA ILE A 62 -1.60 3.24 -2.95
C ILE A 62 -1.83 4.74 -2.85
N GLU A 63 -2.44 5.21 -1.76
CA GLU A 63 -2.48 6.64 -1.41
C GLU A 63 -1.08 7.05 -0.88
N LEU A 64 -0.07 7.09 -1.76
CA LEU A 64 1.34 7.27 -1.40
C LEU A 64 1.58 8.65 -0.76
N ALA A 65 2.32 8.69 0.35
CA ALA A 65 2.82 9.95 0.89
C ALA A 65 4.11 10.36 0.16
N GLU A 66 4.09 11.55 -0.45
CA GLU A 66 5.30 12.16 -1.04
C GLU A 66 6.11 12.98 -0.03
N ASP A 67 5.45 13.38 1.06
CA ASP A 67 6.01 14.17 2.17
C ASP A 67 5.84 13.38 3.49
N ALA A 68 5.05 13.89 4.44
CA ALA A 68 4.79 13.24 5.71
C ALA A 68 3.73 12.13 5.59
N ALA A 69 4.09 10.91 6.00
CA ALA A 69 3.18 9.76 6.08
C ALA A 69 2.27 9.83 7.32
N ASP A 70 1.04 9.36 7.18
CA ASP A 70 0.14 9.11 8.31
C ASP A 70 0.43 7.74 8.95
N TRP A 71 0.83 6.77 8.13
CA TRP A 71 1.19 5.41 8.55
C TRP A 71 2.07 4.74 7.48
N TYR A 72 2.61 3.57 7.79
CA TYR A 72 3.46 2.81 6.86
C TYR A 72 2.84 1.45 6.56
N ALA A 73 2.75 1.12 5.28
CA ALA A 73 2.50 -0.24 4.82
C ALA A 73 3.84 -0.97 4.61
N TYR A 74 3.79 -2.30 4.61
CA TYR A 74 4.96 -3.16 4.48
C TYR A 74 4.68 -4.21 3.42
N LEU A 75 5.47 -4.19 2.35
CA LEU A 75 5.46 -5.20 1.32
C LEU A 75 6.58 -6.20 1.61
N ASP A 76 6.24 -7.48 1.77
CA ASP A 76 7.25 -8.54 1.88
C ASP A 76 8.03 -8.66 0.55
N ILE A 77 9.33 -8.44 0.61
CA ILE A 77 10.27 -8.51 -0.51
C ILE A 77 11.30 -9.63 -0.33
N SER A 78 11.08 -10.52 0.66
CA SER A 78 12.03 -11.57 1.02
C SER A 78 12.32 -12.55 -0.13
N ALA A 79 11.32 -12.81 -0.98
CA ALA A 79 11.45 -13.67 -2.16
C ALA A 79 12.45 -13.14 -3.21
N TRP A 80 12.82 -11.86 -3.14
CA TRP A 80 13.72 -11.20 -4.08
C TRP A 80 15.03 -10.74 -3.44
N ARG A 81 15.36 -11.23 -2.24
CA ARG A 81 16.64 -10.92 -1.56
C ARG A 81 17.84 -11.17 -2.46
N GLY A 82 18.76 -10.20 -2.49
CA GLY A 82 19.99 -10.24 -3.28
C GLY A 82 19.80 -10.08 -4.80
N LYS A 83 18.58 -9.87 -5.29
CA LYS A 83 18.31 -9.58 -6.70
C LYS A 83 18.04 -8.08 -6.86
N GLU A 84 18.70 -7.43 -7.79
CA GLU A 84 18.38 -6.04 -8.12
C GLU A 84 16.97 -5.99 -8.74
N ILE A 85 16.12 -5.14 -8.17
CA ILE A 85 14.74 -4.91 -8.64
C ILE A 85 14.52 -3.43 -8.89
N GLU A 86 13.64 -3.11 -9.82
CA GLU A 86 13.25 -1.75 -10.16
C GLU A 86 11.93 -1.41 -9.47
N LEU A 87 11.91 -0.35 -8.67
CA LEU A 87 10.70 0.27 -8.13
C LEU A 87 10.24 1.36 -9.08
N ARG A 88 9.03 1.22 -9.63
CA ARG A 88 8.39 2.22 -10.48
C ARG A 88 7.15 2.78 -9.80
N VAL A 89 6.96 4.09 -9.90
CA VAL A 89 5.78 4.79 -9.38
C VAL A 89 5.30 5.81 -10.40
N ASP A 90 4.01 5.76 -10.74
CA ASP A 90 3.43 6.75 -11.65
C ASP A 90 3.14 8.07 -10.94
N LYS A 91 3.05 9.13 -11.74
CA LYS A 91 2.51 10.43 -11.32
C LYS A 91 3.19 11.04 -10.07
N MET A 92 4.49 10.85 -9.91
CA MET A 92 5.28 11.36 -8.79
C MET A 92 5.72 12.81 -9.03
N LYS A 93 5.67 13.64 -7.99
CA LYS A 93 6.35 14.94 -8.03
C LYS A 93 7.85 14.70 -8.17
N THR A 94 8.51 15.54 -8.96
CA THR A 94 9.96 15.44 -9.24
C THR A 94 10.82 15.54 -7.97
N ASP A 95 10.34 16.25 -6.93
CA ASP A 95 11.03 16.47 -5.65
C ASP A 95 10.51 15.58 -4.50
N ALA A 96 9.68 14.57 -4.79
CA ALA A 96 9.11 13.71 -3.77
C ALA A 96 10.20 12.90 -3.01
N LEU A 97 10.05 12.83 -1.68
CA LEU A 97 11.01 12.17 -0.80
C LEU A 97 10.63 10.72 -0.41
N ALA A 98 9.48 10.23 -0.89
CA ALA A 98 8.90 8.94 -0.51
C ALA A 98 9.89 7.76 -0.56
N PHE A 99 10.81 7.79 -1.53
CA PHE A 99 11.79 6.73 -1.78
C PHE A 99 13.25 7.25 -1.78
N HIS A 100 13.49 8.39 -1.13
CA HIS A 100 14.83 8.96 -0.97
C HIS A 100 15.23 8.95 0.52
N PRO A 101 15.81 7.86 1.05
CA PRO A 101 16.16 6.60 0.38
C PRO A 101 14.99 5.59 0.30
N VAL A 102 15.16 4.52 -0.49
CA VAL A 102 14.25 3.36 -0.48
C VAL A 102 14.39 2.66 0.87
N ARG A 103 13.38 2.83 1.74
CA ARG A 103 13.43 2.32 3.11
C ARG A 103 13.06 0.83 3.14
N GLN A 104 13.91 0.02 3.76
CA GLN A 104 13.63 -1.38 4.04
C GLN A 104 13.70 -1.67 5.54
N SER A 105 13.00 -2.72 5.99
CA SER A 105 12.96 -3.12 7.41
C SER A 105 12.83 -4.64 7.56
N ASP A 106 13.45 -5.22 8.60
CA ASP A 106 13.16 -6.61 9.00
C ASP A 106 11.91 -6.70 9.87
N LEU A 107 11.49 -5.56 10.45
CA LEU A 107 10.35 -5.45 11.35
C LEU A 107 9.20 -4.70 10.69
N ASP A 108 8.00 -5.16 10.99
CA ASP A 108 6.76 -4.43 10.79
C ASP A 108 6.46 -3.63 12.07
N SER A 109 6.40 -2.30 11.98
CA SER A 109 6.20 -1.46 13.19
C SER A 109 4.86 -1.70 13.88
N THR A 110 3.87 -2.29 13.19
CA THR A 110 2.61 -2.68 13.83
C THR A 110 2.79 -3.83 14.83
N GLU A 111 3.91 -4.55 14.78
CA GLU A 111 4.23 -5.63 15.73
C GLU A 111 4.73 -5.12 17.09
N GLU A 112 5.15 -3.85 17.20
CA GLU A 112 5.65 -3.31 18.48
C GLU A 112 4.53 -3.02 19.49
N LYS A 113 3.34 -2.63 19.01
CA LYS A 113 2.14 -2.34 19.83
C LYS A 113 0.86 -2.85 19.17
N PRO A 114 0.75 -4.17 18.93
CA PRO A 114 -0.32 -4.72 18.12
C PRO A 114 -1.68 -4.53 18.82
N TYR A 115 -2.69 -4.10 18.06
CA TYR A 115 -4.10 -4.05 18.49
C TYR A 115 -4.42 -3.18 19.71
N SER A 116 -3.62 -2.12 19.96
CA SER A 116 -3.78 -1.22 21.10
C SER A 116 -4.71 -0.02 20.87
N GLU A 117 -5.30 0.11 19.67
CA GLU A 117 -6.21 1.20 19.34
C GLU A 117 -7.54 1.06 20.10
N SER A 118 -8.08 2.17 20.60
CA SER A 118 -9.26 2.18 21.47
C SER A 118 -10.52 1.56 20.85
N MET A 119 -10.62 1.55 19.50
CA MET A 119 -11.74 0.98 18.76
C MET A 119 -11.43 -0.41 18.18
N ARG A 120 -10.25 -0.97 18.44
CA ARG A 120 -9.85 -2.29 17.95
C ARG A 120 -10.52 -3.38 18.77
N GLY A 121 -11.28 -4.26 18.12
CA GLY A 121 -11.85 -5.44 18.77
C GLY A 121 -10.75 -6.31 19.37
N GLN A 122 -10.95 -6.77 20.60
CA GLN A 122 -9.91 -7.50 21.36
C GLN A 122 -10.02 -9.03 21.23
N ILE A 123 -11.18 -9.53 20.81
CA ILE A 123 -11.46 -10.99 20.70
C ILE A 123 -11.87 -11.43 19.29
N HIS A 124 -12.16 -10.49 18.40
CA HIS A 124 -12.50 -10.79 17.01
C HIS A 124 -11.26 -10.57 16.15
N PHE A 125 -11.05 -11.45 15.17
CA PHE A 125 -9.97 -11.27 14.21
C PHE A 125 -10.12 -9.93 13.48
N SER A 126 -9.00 -9.24 13.32
CA SER A 126 -8.85 -8.13 12.40
C SER A 126 -7.40 -8.11 11.92
N PRO A 127 -7.12 -7.71 10.67
CA PRO A 127 -5.74 -7.67 10.17
C PRO A 127 -4.93 -6.61 10.90
N LYS A 128 -3.61 -6.80 10.97
CA LYS A 128 -2.66 -5.85 11.58
C LYS A 128 -2.83 -4.43 11.04
N ARG A 129 -3.20 -4.29 9.77
CA ARG A 129 -3.46 -2.99 9.12
C ARG A 129 -4.39 -3.13 7.92
N GLY A 130 -4.62 -2.00 7.24
CA GLY A 130 -5.32 -1.99 5.95
C GLY A 130 -6.82 -2.19 6.07
N TRP A 131 -7.41 -2.78 5.03
CA TRP A 131 -8.85 -3.00 4.90
C TRP A 131 -9.14 -4.48 4.64
N THR A 132 -10.23 -5.01 5.19
CA THR A 132 -10.64 -6.40 5.02
C THR A 132 -12.16 -6.55 4.90
N ASN A 133 -12.60 -7.65 4.28
CA ASN A 133 -13.99 -8.09 4.23
C ASN A 133 -14.11 -9.61 4.43
N ASP A 134 -14.28 -10.37 3.35
CA ASP A 134 -14.82 -11.73 3.40
C ASP A 134 -13.76 -12.71 3.94
N PRO A 135 -14.14 -13.63 4.83
CA PRO A 135 -13.32 -14.79 5.14
C PRO A 135 -13.28 -15.72 3.92
N ASN A 136 -12.10 -16.28 3.63
CA ASN A 136 -11.84 -17.20 2.52
C ASN A 136 -11.11 -18.45 3.02
N GLY A 137 -11.11 -19.51 2.21
CA GLY A 137 -10.22 -20.67 2.38
C GLY A 137 -10.24 -21.35 3.76
N LEU A 138 -11.34 -21.24 4.51
CA LEU A 138 -11.43 -21.72 5.90
C LEU A 138 -11.16 -23.23 5.97
N CYS A 139 -10.11 -23.64 6.67
CA CYS A 139 -9.80 -25.06 6.83
C CYS A 139 -9.05 -25.35 8.13
N TYR A 140 -9.07 -26.62 8.54
CA TYR A 140 -8.21 -27.14 9.60
C TYR A 140 -7.12 -28.01 8.96
N TYR A 141 -5.86 -27.63 9.15
CA TYR A 141 -4.73 -28.29 8.52
C TYR A 141 -3.53 -28.34 9.47
N LYS A 142 -2.86 -29.49 9.54
CA LYS A 142 -1.66 -29.72 10.36
C LYS A 142 -1.76 -29.19 11.80
N GLY A 143 -2.91 -29.41 12.45
CA GLY A 143 -3.12 -29.05 13.85
C GLY A 143 -3.49 -27.58 14.10
N GLN A 144 -3.85 -26.82 13.06
CA GLN A 144 -4.21 -25.41 13.16
C GLN A 144 -5.45 -25.10 12.32
N TYR A 145 -6.25 -24.14 12.78
CA TYR A 145 -7.27 -23.46 11.99
C TYR A 145 -6.60 -22.42 11.11
N HIS A 146 -6.94 -22.40 9.83
CA HIS A 146 -6.48 -21.44 8.84
C HIS A 146 -7.63 -20.52 8.45
N LEU A 147 -7.43 -19.22 8.65
CA LEU A 147 -8.32 -18.16 8.19
C LEU A 147 -7.59 -17.42 7.07
N PHE A 148 -8.09 -17.55 5.84
CA PHE A 148 -7.75 -16.60 4.80
C PHE A 148 -8.80 -15.49 4.78
N PHE A 149 -8.45 -14.31 4.32
CA PHE A 149 -9.36 -13.18 4.30
C PHE A 149 -9.02 -12.24 3.16
N GLN A 150 -10.04 -11.65 2.54
CA GLN A 150 -9.84 -10.56 1.59
C GLN A 150 -9.14 -9.39 2.27
N HIS A 151 -8.09 -8.87 1.65
CA HIS A 151 -7.22 -7.89 2.27
C HIS A 151 -6.73 -6.83 1.26
N ASN A 152 -6.75 -5.57 1.68
CA ASN A 152 -5.97 -4.49 1.08
C ASN A 152 -4.89 -4.06 2.08
N PRO A 153 -3.64 -4.55 1.96
CA PRO A 153 -2.56 -4.19 2.88
C PRO A 153 -2.05 -2.75 2.69
N TYR A 154 -2.46 -2.06 1.62
CA TYR A 154 -1.93 -0.74 1.21
C TYR A 154 -2.93 0.40 1.35
N GLY A 155 -4.14 0.13 1.83
CA GLY A 155 -5.16 1.16 1.93
C GLY A 155 -6.23 0.84 2.96
N ARG A 156 -6.94 1.88 3.40
CA ARG A 156 -8.07 1.76 4.34
C ARG A 156 -9.42 1.55 3.66
N LYS A 157 -9.42 1.44 2.33
CA LYS A 157 -10.60 1.28 1.47
C LYS A 157 -10.45 0.00 0.66
N TRP A 158 -11.56 -0.48 0.11
CA TRP A 158 -11.56 -1.57 -0.86
C TRP A 158 -10.59 -1.29 -2.04
N GLY A 159 -9.81 -2.29 -2.44
CA GLY A 159 -8.81 -2.23 -3.53
C GLY A 159 -7.65 -3.21 -3.30
N ASN A 160 -6.84 -3.50 -4.33
CA ASN A 160 -5.68 -4.42 -4.21
C ASN A 160 -5.98 -5.78 -3.56
N MET A 161 -7.11 -6.44 -3.90
CA MET A 161 -7.53 -7.67 -3.22
C MET A 161 -6.44 -8.75 -3.23
N THR A 162 -5.87 -9.00 -2.05
CA THR A 162 -5.02 -10.13 -1.69
C THR A 162 -5.81 -11.09 -0.81
N TRP A 163 -5.33 -12.33 -0.67
CA TRP A 163 -5.75 -13.20 0.43
C TRP A 163 -4.73 -13.07 1.55
N GLY A 164 -5.08 -12.33 2.60
CA GLY A 164 -4.38 -12.37 3.87
C GLY A 164 -4.52 -13.75 4.54
N HIS A 165 -3.59 -14.11 5.43
CA HIS A 165 -3.58 -15.41 6.09
C HIS A 165 -3.23 -15.31 7.56
N ALA A 166 -4.10 -15.86 8.41
CA ALA A 166 -3.87 -16.07 9.82
C ALA A 166 -4.11 -17.53 10.23
N VAL A 167 -3.39 -17.97 11.26
CA VAL A 167 -3.54 -19.32 11.83
C VAL A 167 -3.83 -19.25 13.32
N SER A 168 -4.59 -20.23 13.83
CA SER A 168 -4.94 -20.33 15.25
C SER A 168 -5.01 -21.78 15.70
N LYS A 169 -4.79 -22.03 16.99
CA LYS A 169 -5.01 -23.35 17.61
C LYS A 169 -6.38 -23.46 18.29
N ASP A 170 -7.05 -22.34 18.55
CA ASP A 170 -8.26 -22.27 19.37
C ASP A 170 -9.37 -21.36 18.78
N MET A 171 -9.17 -20.84 17.56
CA MET A 171 -10.06 -19.90 16.86
C MET A 171 -10.23 -18.53 17.54
N VAL A 172 -9.48 -18.25 18.59
CA VAL A 172 -9.53 -16.98 19.33
C VAL A 172 -8.22 -16.23 19.20
N HIS A 173 -7.09 -16.91 19.44
CA HIS A 173 -5.76 -16.32 19.34
C HIS A 173 -5.21 -16.58 17.93
N TRP A 174 -5.18 -15.53 17.11
CA TRP A 174 -4.75 -15.60 15.72
C TRP A 174 -3.34 -15.04 15.54
N ASN A 175 -2.50 -15.77 14.82
CA ASN A 175 -1.20 -15.33 14.35
C ASN A 175 -1.28 -15.03 12.85
N GLU A 176 -1.19 -13.76 12.47
CA GLU A 176 -1.15 -13.34 11.06
C GLU A 176 0.23 -13.61 10.47
N ILE A 177 0.29 -14.38 9.38
CA ILE A 177 1.52 -14.88 8.76
C ILE A 177 1.80 -14.31 7.37
N GLY A 178 1.10 -13.22 7.01
CA GLY A 178 1.26 -12.48 5.76
C GLY A 178 0.14 -12.75 4.76
N ASP A 179 0.32 -12.23 3.55
CA ASP A 179 -0.59 -12.49 2.43
C ASP A 179 -0.17 -13.77 1.70
N ALA A 180 -1.12 -14.65 1.42
CA ALA A 180 -0.91 -15.92 0.71
C ALA A 180 -1.07 -15.79 -0.80
N LEU A 181 -2.00 -14.96 -1.27
CA LEU A 181 -2.24 -14.71 -2.70
C LEU A 181 -2.22 -13.21 -2.99
N HIS A 182 -1.59 -12.85 -4.10
CA HIS A 182 -1.49 -11.47 -4.58
C HIS A 182 -2.11 -11.34 -5.98
N PRO A 183 -2.62 -10.15 -6.36
CA PRO A 183 -3.02 -9.89 -7.73
C PRO A 183 -1.92 -10.26 -8.73
N ASP A 184 -2.34 -10.81 -9.86
CA ASP A 184 -1.48 -11.16 -10.98
C ASP A 184 -2.05 -10.58 -12.29
N ASN A 185 -1.49 -10.99 -13.42
CA ASN A 185 -1.91 -10.50 -14.74
C ASN A 185 -3.38 -10.82 -15.09
N PHE A 186 -4.04 -11.73 -14.35
CA PHE A 186 -5.46 -12.04 -14.50
C PHE A 186 -6.36 -11.23 -13.57
N GLY A 187 -5.78 -10.43 -12.66
CA GLY A 187 -6.48 -9.45 -11.85
C GLY A 187 -6.41 -9.72 -10.34
N PRO A 188 -7.31 -9.08 -9.58
CA PRO A 188 -7.35 -9.21 -8.12
C PRO A 188 -7.81 -10.60 -7.65
N MET A 189 -7.38 -11.00 -6.45
CA MET A 189 -7.70 -12.31 -5.87
C MET A 189 -9.00 -12.23 -5.07
N PHE A 190 -10.15 -12.44 -5.73
CA PHE A 190 -11.46 -12.48 -5.08
C PHE A 190 -11.74 -13.80 -4.34
N SER A 191 -12.89 -13.86 -3.65
CA SER A 191 -13.38 -15.00 -2.87
C SER A 191 -13.71 -16.22 -3.72
#